data_AF-A0A2V7UQ26-F1
#
_entry.id   AF-A0A2V7UQ26-F1
#
_cell.length_a   1.000
_cell.length_b   1.000
_cell.length_c   1.000
_cell.angle_alpha   90.00
_cell.angle_beta   90.00
_cell.angle_gamma   90.00
#
_symmetry.space_group_name_H-M   'P 1'
#
loop_
_entity.id
_entity.type
_entity.pdbx_description
1 polymer ?
#
loop_
_entity_poly.entity_id
_entity_poly.type
_entity_poly.pdbx_seq_one_letter_code
_entity_poly.pdbx_strand_id
1 'polypeptide(L)'
;MAGRRGRPRRRQVEGRDGASGSMTVRLRGAVAPAAVAAGVAVYVTLAVGGMRRQSATFDEGSHLPAGYTYLKLGDHRLNPEHPPLVKALAALPLLFMDVTVKPDDEAWAMRRQWEFGKRFLYRWNDADRLLFWGRLPVVVLGALLAVSVFLWARARHGLPAAVLALFLCVLSPDVLAHGQLVTTDAGIALFMFLSVVAFDAASRQLSAGRLALAGLAAGLAFATKFSAVLLLPILTGLALVAVFAPGPMSLALPGRARRELAGRGARLGAMAALLVAIGAVSLAVVWASYGFRSPLSPDPGVESAFEWSRVEPDGALERPVAHLVRASGMLPESFVFGFLRFFKHSEPRPAFLLGRVSSAGWWYFFPVTFLLKTPVPLLVLLGIALATRRRHARPGRDELVLWLPVAIYAVVAVVRALNCSWPPAAPRPGPGRASMRLGARRSSWSACSAPGTRCRRRSSTRTTWPT
;
A
#
# COMPACT_ATOMS: atom_id res chain seq x y z
N MET A 1 -11.66 -72.67 -47.10
CA MET A 1 -11.09 -73.33 -45.90
C MET A 1 -10.01 -72.44 -45.30
N ALA A 2 -10.08 -72.24 -43.99
CA ALA A 2 -9.38 -71.21 -43.23
C ALA A 2 -7.91 -71.54 -42.94
N GLY A 3 -7.12 -70.49 -42.69
CA GLY A 3 -5.68 -70.57 -42.44
C GLY A 3 -5.26 -70.75 -40.98
N ARG A 4 -3.94 -70.76 -40.76
CA ARG A 4 -3.28 -70.47 -39.47
C ARG A 4 -1.79 -70.19 -39.71
N ARG A 5 -1.37 -68.93 -39.54
CA ARG A 5 0.03 -68.50 -39.39
C ARG A 5 0.40 -68.55 -37.90
N GLY A 6 1.49 -69.23 -37.57
CA GLY A 6 2.06 -69.30 -36.21
C GLY A 6 2.76 -67.99 -35.81
N ARG A 7 2.54 -67.56 -34.56
CA ARG A 7 3.16 -66.38 -33.91
C ARG A 7 4.60 -66.68 -33.44
N PRO A 8 5.51 -65.69 -33.38
CA PRO A 8 6.71 -65.77 -32.58
C PRO A 8 6.46 -65.32 -31.13
N ARG A 9 7.09 -66.00 -30.17
CA ARG A 9 7.08 -65.68 -28.73
C ARG A 9 7.77 -64.32 -28.48
N ARG A 10 7.03 -63.36 -27.91
CA ARG A 10 7.62 -62.18 -27.23
C ARG A 10 8.06 -62.58 -25.83
N ARG A 11 9.34 -62.38 -25.51
CA ARG A 11 9.84 -62.33 -24.13
C ARG A 11 9.20 -61.13 -23.42
N GLN A 12 8.52 -61.39 -22.30
CA GLN A 12 8.23 -60.38 -21.29
C GLN A 12 9.55 -59.89 -20.70
N VAL A 13 9.79 -58.58 -20.79
CA VAL A 13 10.72 -57.88 -19.90
C VAL A 13 9.82 -57.13 -18.93
N GLU A 14 9.60 -57.71 -17.77
CA GLU A 14 8.94 -57.06 -16.64
C GLU A 14 9.97 -56.34 -15.77
N GLY A 15 9.64 -55.08 -15.45
CA GLY A 15 9.85 -54.52 -14.12
C GLY A 15 11.24 -54.04 -13.73
N ARG A 16 11.53 -52.75 -13.97
CA ARG A 16 12.42 -51.96 -13.07
C ARG A 16 12.22 -50.43 -13.06
N ASP A 17 11.36 -49.86 -13.90
CA ASP A 17 11.23 -48.39 -14.02
C ASP A 17 10.20 -47.71 -13.11
N GLY A 18 9.45 -48.45 -12.29
CA GLY A 18 8.36 -47.89 -11.48
C GLY A 18 8.76 -47.14 -10.19
N ALA A 19 9.90 -47.47 -9.59
CA ALA A 19 10.31 -46.91 -8.29
C ALA A 19 11.02 -45.55 -8.42
N SER A 20 11.83 -45.36 -9.48
CA SER A 20 12.57 -44.11 -9.73
C SER A 20 11.63 -42.95 -10.12
N GLY A 21 10.57 -43.23 -10.89
CA GLY A 21 9.56 -42.25 -11.31
C GLY A 21 8.68 -41.75 -10.15
N SER A 22 8.34 -42.60 -9.17
CA SER A 22 7.49 -42.18 -8.04
C SER A 22 8.25 -41.31 -7.03
N MET A 23 9.55 -41.57 -6.84
CA MET A 23 10.41 -40.79 -5.94
C MET A 23 10.76 -39.42 -6.53
N THR A 24 11.05 -39.33 -7.82
CA THR A 24 11.30 -38.04 -8.51
C THR A 24 10.04 -37.17 -8.59
N VAL A 25 8.85 -37.76 -8.74
CA VAL A 25 7.56 -37.02 -8.70
C VAL A 25 7.25 -36.54 -7.27
N ARG A 26 7.48 -37.35 -6.24
CA ARG A 26 7.34 -36.93 -4.83
C ARG A 26 8.33 -35.84 -4.43
N LEU A 27 9.60 -35.94 -4.84
CA LEU A 27 10.62 -34.92 -4.62
C LEU A 27 10.26 -33.60 -5.32
N ARG A 28 9.80 -33.64 -6.58
CA ARG A 28 9.32 -32.44 -7.31
C ARG A 28 8.06 -31.82 -6.67
N GLY A 29 7.22 -32.63 -6.03
CA GLY A 29 6.06 -32.17 -5.26
C GLY A 29 6.44 -31.42 -3.98
N ALA A 30 7.51 -31.83 -3.30
CA ALA A 30 7.98 -31.26 -2.04
C ALA A 30 8.83 -29.98 -2.18
N VAL A 31 9.49 -29.77 -3.33
CA VAL A 31 10.36 -28.59 -3.54
C VAL A 31 9.60 -27.28 -3.46
N ALA A 32 8.38 -27.21 -3.99
CA ALA A 32 7.59 -25.98 -3.98
C ALA A 32 7.19 -25.52 -2.55
N PRO A 33 6.57 -26.36 -1.70
CA PRO A 33 6.27 -25.96 -0.33
C PRO A 33 7.54 -25.71 0.49
N ALA A 34 8.62 -26.47 0.28
CA ALA A 34 9.89 -26.22 0.94
C ALA A 34 10.50 -24.85 0.58
N ALA A 35 10.48 -24.47 -0.70
CA ALA A 35 10.97 -23.17 -1.15
C ALA A 35 10.15 -22.02 -0.55
N VAL A 36 8.82 -22.16 -0.49
CA VAL A 36 7.94 -21.17 0.15
C VAL A 36 8.23 -21.06 1.64
N ALA A 37 8.30 -22.19 2.35
CA ALA A 37 8.58 -22.22 3.78
C ALA A 37 9.95 -21.58 4.09
N ALA A 38 10.99 -21.91 3.31
CA ALA A 38 12.32 -21.32 3.46
C ALA A 38 12.30 -19.81 3.17
N GLY A 39 11.66 -19.37 2.10
CA GLY A 39 11.57 -17.95 1.75
C GLY A 39 10.82 -17.13 2.80
N VAL A 40 9.69 -17.65 3.32
CA VAL A 40 8.94 -17.02 4.41
C VAL A 40 9.77 -16.98 5.69
N ALA A 41 10.46 -18.07 6.04
CA ALA A 41 11.32 -18.10 7.22
C ALA A 41 12.45 -17.06 7.14
N VAL A 42 13.11 -16.93 5.98
CA VAL A 42 14.12 -15.90 5.73
C VAL A 42 13.52 -14.51 5.88
N TYR A 43 12.40 -14.23 5.22
CA TYR A 43 11.74 -12.93 5.28
C TYR A 43 11.37 -12.53 6.71
N VAL A 44 10.68 -13.43 7.43
CA VAL A 44 10.24 -13.18 8.81
C VAL A 44 11.45 -12.99 9.73
N THR A 45 12.50 -13.78 9.58
CA THR A 45 13.72 -13.65 10.39
C THR A 45 14.39 -12.28 10.18
N LEU A 46 14.50 -11.84 8.92
CA LEU A 46 15.07 -10.53 8.59
C LEU A 46 14.20 -9.38 9.11
N ALA A 47 12.88 -9.46 8.90
CA ALA A 47 11.93 -8.44 9.34
C ALA A 47 11.91 -8.35 10.88
N VAL A 48 11.70 -9.45 11.60
CA VAL A 48 11.68 -9.45 13.08
C VAL A 48 13.04 -9.03 13.65
N GLY A 49 14.14 -9.44 13.01
CA GLY A 49 15.47 -9.00 13.37
C GLY A 49 15.67 -7.49 13.19
N GLY A 50 15.10 -6.88 12.14
CA GLY A 50 15.11 -5.43 11.94
C GLY A 50 14.25 -4.70 12.97
N MET A 51 13.03 -5.19 13.23
CA MET A 51 12.10 -4.64 14.22
C MET A 51 12.71 -4.50 15.61
N ARG A 52 13.56 -5.45 16.03
CA ARG A 52 14.21 -5.45 17.35
C ARG A 52 15.41 -4.48 17.46
N ARG A 53 15.96 -4.04 16.33
CA ARG A 53 17.18 -3.21 16.28
C ARG A 53 16.91 -1.77 15.84
N GLN A 54 15.71 -1.48 15.36
CA GLN A 54 15.35 -0.20 14.76
C GLN A 54 14.28 0.50 15.58
N SER A 55 14.48 1.80 15.77
CA SER A 55 13.51 2.68 16.44
C SER A 55 12.23 2.88 15.61
N ALA A 56 11.23 3.51 16.23
CA ALA A 56 10.03 3.94 15.52
C ALA A 56 10.33 4.93 14.40
N THR A 57 9.49 4.90 13.37
CA THR A 57 9.44 5.91 12.30
C THR A 57 8.27 6.88 12.52
N PHE A 58 8.25 7.97 11.75
CA PHE A 58 7.30 9.07 11.94
C PHE A 58 5.83 8.64 11.82
N ASP A 59 5.53 7.82 10.82
CA ASP A 59 4.16 7.38 10.50
C ASP A 59 3.60 6.37 11.49
N GLU A 60 4.45 5.56 12.13
CA GLU A 60 4.03 4.59 13.13
C GLU A 60 3.41 5.27 14.35
N GLY A 61 3.93 6.45 14.70
CA GLY A 61 3.39 7.30 15.74
C GLY A 61 1.96 7.76 15.46
N SER A 62 1.55 7.93 14.21
CA SER A 62 0.17 8.30 13.87
C SER A 62 -0.71 7.08 13.57
N HIS A 63 -0.18 6.07 12.88
CA HIS A 63 -0.96 4.94 12.36
C HIS A 63 -1.39 3.96 13.43
N LEU A 64 -0.46 3.54 14.32
CA LEU A 64 -0.78 2.53 15.34
C LEU A 64 -1.81 3.05 16.35
N PRO A 65 -1.68 4.27 16.91
CA PRO A 65 -2.68 4.80 17.84
C PRO A 65 -4.02 5.06 17.17
N ALA A 66 -4.04 5.56 15.93
CA ALA A 66 -5.28 5.73 15.18
C ALA A 66 -5.98 4.39 14.94
N GLY A 67 -5.25 3.35 14.51
CA GLY A 67 -5.79 2.00 14.38
C GLY A 67 -6.42 1.49 15.68
N TYR A 68 -5.77 1.75 16.81
CA TYR A 68 -6.30 1.35 18.13
C TYR A 68 -7.60 2.09 18.47
N THR A 69 -7.70 3.40 18.20
CA THR A 69 -8.94 4.14 18.46
C THR A 69 -10.08 3.73 17.53
N TYR A 70 -9.79 3.30 16.31
CA TYR A 70 -10.80 2.77 15.39
C TYR A 70 -11.42 1.48 15.95
N LEU A 71 -10.58 0.56 16.42
CA LEU A 71 -11.03 -0.71 16.97
C LEU A 71 -11.72 -0.56 18.34
N LYS A 72 -11.12 0.22 19.24
CA LYS A 72 -11.56 0.30 20.64
C LYS A 72 -12.72 1.27 20.85
N LEU A 73 -12.71 2.40 20.15
CA LEU A 73 -13.67 3.49 20.33
C LEU A 73 -14.64 3.63 19.15
N GLY A 74 -14.33 3.03 18.00
CA GLY A 74 -15.09 3.26 16.76
C GLY A 74 -14.94 4.68 16.22
N ASP A 75 -13.85 5.37 16.58
CA ASP A 75 -13.63 6.79 16.30
C ASP A 75 -12.45 7.00 15.35
N HIS A 76 -12.78 7.46 14.15
CA HIS A 76 -11.92 7.64 12.98
C HIS A 76 -11.36 9.06 12.85
N ARG A 77 -11.45 9.91 13.88
CA ARG A 77 -11.00 11.31 13.83
C ARG A 77 -9.50 11.48 13.61
N LEU A 78 -8.69 10.53 14.08
CA LEU A 78 -7.24 10.57 13.94
C LEU A 78 -6.85 9.95 12.60
N ASN A 79 -5.93 10.59 11.88
CA ASN A 79 -5.40 10.10 10.61
C ASN A 79 -6.44 9.71 9.54
N PRO A 80 -7.43 10.56 9.22
CA PRO A 80 -8.39 10.25 8.15
C PRO A 80 -7.74 10.24 6.77
N GLU A 81 -6.51 10.74 6.60
CA GLU A 81 -5.80 10.77 5.30
C GLU A 81 -5.47 9.38 4.73
N HIS A 82 -5.65 8.32 5.53
CA HIS A 82 -5.52 6.94 5.08
C HIS A 82 -6.73 6.11 5.53
N PRO A 83 -7.28 5.24 4.66
CA PRO A 83 -8.28 4.25 5.03
C PRO A 83 -7.85 3.33 6.19
N PRO A 84 -8.80 2.71 6.91
CA PRO A 84 -8.54 2.14 8.23
C PRO A 84 -7.88 0.76 8.23
N LEU A 85 -7.97 -0.04 7.15
CA LEU A 85 -7.73 -1.48 7.19
C LEU A 85 -6.38 -1.88 7.80
N VAL A 86 -5.27 -1.37 7.25
CA VAL A 86 -3.93 -1.79 7.72
C VAL A 86 -3.62 -1.21 9.10
N LYS A 87 -4.14 -0.01 9.42
CA LYS A 87 -3.99 0.59 10.76
C LYS A 87 -4.73 -0.26 11.81
N ALA A 88 -5.98 -0.61 11.52
CA ALA A 88 -6.78 -1.50 12.36
C ALA A 88 -6.11 -2.88 12.48
N LEU A 89 -5.66 -3.48 11.38
CA LEU A 89 -4.95 -4.77 11.42
C LEU A 89 -3.69 -4.71 12.30
N ALA A 90 -2.88 -3.66 12.16
CA ALA A 90 -1.70 -3.44 12.99
C ALA A 90 -2.05 -3.25 14.47
N ALA A 91 -3.16 -2.59 14.78
CA ALA A 91 -3.60 -2.37 16.16
C ALA A 91 -4.34 -3.58 16.78
N LEU A 92 -4.68 -4.62 16.01
CA LEU A 92 -5.44 -5.77 16.50
C LEU A 92 -4.79 -6.47 17.70
N PRO A 93 -3.46 -6.72 17.74
CA PRO A 93 -2.82 -7.33 18.91
C PRO A 93 -2.95 -6.49 20.18
N LEU A 94 -3.04 -5.16 20.04
CA LEU A 94 -3.12 -4.24 21.18
C LEU A 94 -4.45 -4.36 21.94
N LEU A 95 -5.51 -4.92 21.32
CA LEU A 95 -6.78 -5.17 22.01
C LEU A 95 -6.66 -6.20 23.13
N PHE A 96 -5.61 -7.02 23.11
CA PHE A 96 -5.33 -8.06 24.11
C PHE A 96 -4.24 -7.62 25.10
N MET A 97 -3.96 -6.32 25.17
CA MET A 97 -2.92 -5.73 26.02
C MET A 97 -3.53 -4.63 26.89
N ASP A 98 -2.88 -4.35 28.02
CA ASP A 98 -3.24 -3.24 28.91
C ASP A 98 -2.76 -1.90 28.32
N VAL A 99 -3.52 -1.39 27.35
CA VAL A 99 -3.22 -0.13 26.65
C VAL A 99 -4.03 1.01 27.25
N THR A 100 -3.33 2.01 27.75
CA THR A 100 -3.90 3.25 28.27
C THR A 100 -4.19 4.23 27.14
N VAL A 101 -5.44 4.70 27.08
CA VAL A 101 -5.87 5.83 26.25
C VAL A 101 -6.48 6.88 27.16
N LYS A 102 -6.16 8.16 26.92
CA LYS A 102 -6.74 9.30 27.64
C LYS A 102 -7.57 10.14 26.67
N PRO A 103 -8.90 9.90 26.58
CA PRO A 103 -9.78 10.68 25.70
C PRO A 103 -9.89 12.15 26.09
N ASP A 104 -9.61 12.51 27.34
CA ASP A 104 -9.64 13.91 27.80
C ASP A 104 -8.39 14.71 27.40
N ASP A 105 -7.43 14.08 26.71
CA ASP A 105 -6.21 14.75 26.30
C ASP A 105 -6.46 15.79 25.20
N GLU A 106 -5.85 16.96 25.32
CA GLU A 106 -5.97 18.06 24.35
C GLU A 106 -5.62 17.61 22.90
N ALA A 107 -4.63 16.73 22.72
CA ALA A 107 -4.24 16.28 21.39
C ALA A 107 -5.32 15.38 20.75
N TRP A 108 -6.11 14.68 21.56
CA TRP A 108 -7.29 13.94 21.10
C TRP A 108 -8.40 14.89 20.65
N ALA A 109 -8.75 15.87 21.49
CA ALA A 109 -9.79 16.85 21.20
C ALA A 109 -9.44 17.69 19.95
N MET A 110 -8.19 18.12 19.82
CA MET A 110 -7.71 18.92 18.68
C MET A 110 -7.34 18.11 17.44
N ARG A 111 -7.49 16.77 17.46
CA ARG A 111 -7.14 15.87 16.33
C ARG A 111 -5.66 15.96 15.92
N ARG A 112 -4.76 16.23 16.88
CA ARG A 112 -3.30 16.38 16.68
C ARG A 112 -2.63 15.02 16.69
N GLN A 113 -2.82 14.26 15.61
CA GLN A 113 -2.46 12.84 15.50
C GLN A 113 -1.03 12.49 15.94
N TRP A 114 -0.02 13.26 15.53
CA TRP A 114 1.37 12.97 15.88
C TRP A 114 1.69 13.27 17.34
N GLU A 115 1.03 14.27 17.93
CA GLU A 115 1.21 14.61 19.33
C GLU A 115 0.49 13.61 20.23
N PHE A 116 -0.76 13.28 19.90
CA PHE A 116 -1.49 12.20 20.55
C PHE A 116 -0.69 10.91 20.48
N GLY A 117 -0.15 10.57 19.32
CA GLY A 117 0.67 9.40 19.11
C GLY A 117 1.95 9.34 19.95
N LYS A 118 2.66 10.46 20.07
CA LYS A 118 3.84 10.56 20.95
C LYS A 118 3.46 10.34 22.41
N ARG A 119 2.35 10.92 22.88
CA ARG A 119 1.87 10.74 24.26
C ARG A 119 1.42 9.30 24.49
N PHE A 120 0.64 8.74 23.55
CA PHE A 120 0.18 7.36 23.57
C PHE A 120 1.33 6.35 23.64
N LEU A 121 2.33 6.47 22.77
CA LEU A 121 3.44 5.51 22.72
C LEU A 121 4.43 5.69 23.86
N TYR A 122 4.85 6.93 24.14
CA TYR A 122 6.03 7.17 24.99
C TYR A 122 5.73 7.74 26.38
N ARG A 123 4.50 8.23 26.64
CA ARG A 123 4.13 8.77 27.97
C ARG A 123 3.14 7.89 28.72
N TRP A 124 2.22 7.24 28.02
CA TRP A 124 1.14 6.47 28.65
C TRP A 124 1.34 4.97 28.57
N ASN A 125 2.16 4.50 27.63
CA ASN A 125 2.38 3.08 27.38
C ASN A 125 3.87 2.79 27.13
N ASP A 126 4.16 1.51 26.93
CA ASP A 126 5.47 1.02 26.50
C ASP A 126 5.55 1.01 24.96
N ALA A 127 6.25 2.00 24.40
CA ALA A 127 6.37 2.17 22.95
C ALA A 127 6.96 0.93 22.26
N ASP A 128 8.03 0.37 22.80
CA ASP A 128 8.76 -0.74 22.18
C ASP A 128 7.87 -1.99 22.14
N ARG A 129 7.16 -2.26 23.24
CA ARG A 129 6.22 -3.37 23.30
C ARG A 129 5.06 -3.18 22.33
N LEU A 130 4.41 -2.01 22.32
CA LEU A 130 3.27 -1.76 21.42
C LEU A 130 3.68 -1.82 19.94
N LEU A 131 4.82 -1.21 19.58
CA LEU A 131 5.30 -1.21 18.20
C LEU A 131 5.72 -2.61 17.75
N PHE A 132 6.38 -3.40 18.61
CA PHE A 132 6.75 -4.77 18.27
C PHE A 132 5.52 -5.60 17.87
N TRP A 133 4.49 -5.61 18.71
CA TRP A 133 3.25 -6.34 18.42
C TRP A 133 2.49 -5.73 17.24
N GLY A 134 2.48 -4.40 17.12
CA GLY A 134 1.81 -3.71 16.03
C GLY A 134 2.42 -3.93 14.65
N ARG A 135 3.72 -4.21 14.59
CA ARG A 135 4.45 -4.51 13.34
C ARG A 135 4.22 -5.93 12.83
N LEU A 136 3.92 -6.90 13.70
CA LEU A 136 3.77 -8.32 13.30
C LEU A 136 2.70 -8.55 12.21
N PRO A 137 1.50 -7.93 12.28
CA PRO A 137 0.52 -8.07 11.20
C PRO A 137 1.02 -7.53 9.86
N VAL A 138 1.87 -6.49 9.85
CA VAL A 138 2.46 -5.96 8.62
C VAL A 138 3.51 -6.93 8.06
N VAL A 139 4.29 -7.60 8.92
CA VAL A 139 5.20 -8.68 8.51
C VAL A 139 4.41 -9.82 7.86
N VAL A 140 3.23 -10.15 8.39
CA VAL A 140 2.35 -11.15 7.75
C VAL A 140 1.90 -10.68 6.36
N LEU A 141 1.52 -9.42 6.18
CA LEU A 141 1.18 -8.87 4.86
C LEU A 141 2.36 -8.95 3.88
N GLY A 142 3.57 -8.64 4.32
CA GLY A 142 4.78 -8.75 3.50
C GLY A 142 5.10 -10.20 3.11
N ALA A 143 4.93 -11.15 4.03
CA ALA A 143 5.09 -12.58 3.74
C ALA A 143 4.02 -13.06 2.74
N LEU A 144 2.77 -12.64 2.90
CA LEU A 144 1.68 -12.95 1.98
C LEU A 144 1.95 -12.38 0.58
N LEU A 145 2.56 -11.20 0.46
CA LEU A 145 3.00 -10.64 -0.81
C LEU A 145 4.05 -11.55 -1.47
N ALA A 146 5.08 -11.97 -0.74
CA ALA A 146 6.11 -12.86 -1.26
C ALA A 146 5.53 -14.22 -1.72
N VAL A 147 4.62 -14.81 -0.94
CA VAL A 147 3.91 -16.04 -1.31
C VAL A 147 3.07 -15.83 -2.56
N SER A 148 2.35 -14.71 -2.66
CA SER A 148 1.51 -14.38 -3.82
C SER A 148 2.33 -14.23 -5.09
N VAL A 149 3.50 -13.59 -5.00
CA VAL A 149 4.47 -13.48 -6.10
C VAL A 149 4.95 -14.87 -6.55
N PHE A 150 5.32 -15.74 -5.60
CA PHE A 150 5.73 -17.11 -5.91
C PHE A 150 4.61 -17.90 -6.62
N LEU A 151 3.39 -17.88 -6.08
CA LEU A 151 2.26 -18.63 -6.63
C LEU A 151 1.92 -18.15 -8.04
N TRP A 152 1.89 -16.85 -8.26
CA TRP A 152 1.64 -16.27 -9.57
C TRP A 152 2.75 -16.61 -10.57
N ALA A 153 4.02 -16.44 -10.18
CA ALA A 153 5.16 -16.78 -11.02
C ALA A 153 5.20 -18.27 -11.36
N ARG A 154 4.84 -19.16 -10.40
CA ARG A 154 4.75 -20.61 -10.63
C ARG A 154 3.69 -20.94 -11.66
N ALA A 155 2.51 -20.33 -11.54
CA ALA A 155 1.39 -20.55 -12.45
C ALA A 155 1.69 -20.09 -13.89
N ARG A 156 2.56 -19.10 -14.08
CA ARG A 156 2.86 -18.51 -15.40
C ARG A 156 4.18 -18.92 -16.01
N HIS A 157 5.18 -19.20 -15.18
CA HIS A 157 6.57 -19.33 -15.60
C HIS A 157 7.25 -20.59 -15.04
N GLY A 158 6.50 -21.43 -14.31
CA GLY A 158 7.00 -22.66 -13.73
C GLY A 158 7.81 -22.45 -12.44
N LEU A 159 8.25 -23.55 -11.87
CA LEU A 159 8.88 -23.57 -10.55
C LEU A 159 10.21 -22.79 -10.46
N PRO A 160 11.16 -22.89 -11.42
CA PRO A 160 12.44 -22.18 -11.30
C PRO A 160 12.26 -20.66 -11.27
N ALA A 161 11.40 -20.12 -12.13
CA ALA A 161 11.07 -18.70 -12.15
C ALA A 161 10.39 -18.25 -10.86
N ALA A 162 9.53 -19.09 -10.29
CA ALA A 162 8.87 -18.81 -9.01
C ALA A 162 9.86 -18.74 -7.85
N VAL A 163 10.80 -19.68 -7.75
CA VAL A 163 11.84 -19.69 -6.71
C VAL A 163 12.73 -18.46 -6.85
N LEU A 164 13.13 -18.09 -8.07
CA LEU A 164 13.91 -16.87 -8.32
C LEU A 164 13.12 -15.61 -7.94
N ALA A 165 11.85 -15.51 -8.33
CA ALA A 165 11.00 -14.36 -8.00
C ALA A 165 10.79 -14.24 -6.47
N LEU A 166 10.59 -15.36 -5.78
CA LEU A 166 10.49 -15.40 -4.33
C LEU A 166 11.78 -14.90 -3.69
N PHE A 167 12.93 -15.44 -4.11
CA PHE A 167 14.26 -15.02 -3.62
C PHE A 167 14.48 -13.51 -3.78
N LEU A 168 14.21 -12.96 -4.96
CA LEU A 168 14.34 -11.53 -5.23
C LEU A 168 13.36 -10.69 -4.39
N CYS A 169 12.14 -11.19 -4.15
CA CYS A 169 11.12 -10.50 -3.37
C CYS A 169 11.49 -10.45 -1.87
N VAL A 170 11.85 -11.59 -1.27
CA VAL A 170 12.13 -11.67 0.17
C VAL A 170 13.43 -10.98 0.58
N LEU A 171 14.39 -10.85 -0.35
CA LEU A 171 15.64 -10.13 -0.13
C LEU A 171 15.62 -8.70 -0.68
N SER A 172 14.49 -8.23 -1.20
CA SER A 172 14.37 -6.85 -1.67
C SER A 172 14.44 -5.89 -0.48
N PRO A 173 15.34 -4.88 -0.51
CA PRO A 173 15.43 -3.91 0.58
C PRO A 173 14.14 -3.11 0.75
N ASP A 174 13.41 -2.83 -0.33
CA ASP A 174 12.15 -2.08 -0.25
C ASP A 174 11.04 -2.90 0.44
N VAL A 175 10.94 -4.20 0.12
CA VAL A 175 9.94 -5.09 0.73
C VAL A 175 10.25 -5.33 2.21
N LEU A 176 11.53 -5.49 2.56
CA LEU A 176 11.96 -5.60 3.95
C LEU A 176 11.75 -4.29 4.73
N ALA A 177 12.10 -3.14 4.13
CA ALA A 177 11.97 -1.84 4.79
C ALA A 177 10.52 -1.50 5.12
N HIS A 178 9.59 -1.68 4.18
CA HIS A 178 8.18 -1.33 4.38
C HIS A 178 7.35 -2.44 5.02
N GLY A 179 7.79 -3.70 4.92
CA GLY A 179 7.06 -4.84 5.45
C GLY A 179 7.22 -5.08 6.95
N GLN A 180 8.05 -4.30 7.63
CA GLN A 180 8.31 -4.42 9.07
C GLN A 180 7.91 -3.18 9.89
N LEU A 181 7.28 -2.19 9.26
CA LEU A 181 6.88 -0.93 9.88
C LEU A 181 5.35 -0.81 9.88
N VAL A 182 4.77 -0.12 10.86
CA VAL A 182 3.32 0.18 10.88
C VAL A 182 3.00 1.30 9.86
N THR A 183 3.13 0.97 8.57
CA THR A 183 2.71 1.80 7.43
C THR A 183 1.72 1.04 6.55
N THR A 184 1.08 1.77 5.63
CA THR A 184 0.10 1.19 4.71
C THR A 184 0.72 0.55 3.47
N ASP A 185 2.04 0.64 3.29
CA ASP A 185 2.71 0.40 2.00
C ASP A 185 2.79 -1.08 1.63
N ALA A 186 3.12 -1.95 2.60
CA ALA A 186 3.12 -3.40 2.38
C ALA A 186 1.72 -3.92 2.05
N GLY A 187 0.69 -3.41 2.74
CA GLY A 187 -0.70 -3.77 2.49
C GLY A 187 -1.18 -3.35 1.11
N ILE A 188 -0.94 -2.09 0.70
CA ILE A 188 -1.38 -1.64 -0.62
C ILE A 188 -0.65 -2.38 -1.74
N ALA A 189 0.65 -2.68 -1.58
CA ALA A 189 1.40 -3.47 -2.55
C ALA A 189 0.80 -4.87 -2.73
N LEU A 190 0.49 -5.55 -1.63
CA LEU A 190 -0.19 -6.86 -1.65
C LEU A 190 -1.55 -6.78 -2.35
N PHE A 191 -2.44 -5.89 -1.90
CA PHE A 191 -3.81 -5.88 -2.38
C PHE A 191 -3.93 -5.35 -3.81
N MET A 192 -3.08 -4.42 -4.25
CA MET A 192 -3.01 -4.04 -5.67
C MET A 192 -2.51 -5.20 -6.54
N PHE A 193 -1.48 -5.93 -6.11
CA PHE A 193 -1.00 -7.11 -6.82
C PHE A 193 -2.08 -8.19 -6.93
N LEU A 194 -2.74 -8.53 -5.82
CA LEU A 194 -3.84 -9.50 -5.79
C LEU A 194 -5.03 -9.03 -6.66
N SER A 195 -5.34 -7.74 -6.67
CA SER A 195 -6.41 -7.17 -7.51
C SER A 195 -6.15 -7.42 -8.99
N VAL A 196 -4.94 -7.15 -9.46
CA VAL A 196 -4.55 -7.37 -10.86
C VAL A 196 -4.59 -8.86 -11.21
N VAL A 197 -4.04 -9.72 -10.35
CA VAL A 197 -4.00 -11.16 -10.58
C VAL A 197 -5.41 -11.79 -10.58
N ALA A 198 -6.24 -11.43 -9.59
CA ALA A 198 -7.60 -11.92 -9.49
C ALA A 198 -8.47 -11.39 -10.63
N PHE A 199 -8.29 -10.14 -11.05
CA PHE A 199 -8.97 -9.58 -12.21
C PHE A 199 -8.59 -10.30 -13.51
N ASP A 200 -7.31 -10.57 -13.76
CA ASP A 200 -6.92 -11.33 -14.95
C ASP A 200 -7.49 -12.76 -14.92
N ALA A 201 -7.55 -13.39 -13.75
CA ALA A 201 -8.22 -14.69 -13.61
C ALA A 201 -9.73 -14.61 -13.88
N ALA A 202 -10.42 -13.57 -13.37
CA ALA A 202 -11.86 -13.35 -13.55
C ALA A 202 -12.20 -13.00 -15.01
N SER A 203 -11.37 -12.21 -15.68
CA SER A 203 -11.57 -11.82 -17.09
C SER A 203 -11.29 -12.95 -18.08
N ARG A 204 -10.65 -14.05 -17.68
CA ARG A 204 -10.54 -15.29 -18.49
C ARG A 204 -11.76 -16.20 -18.31
N GLN A 205 -12.26 -16.28 -17.08
CA GLN A 205 -13.43 -17.09 -16.74
C GLN A 205 -14.29 -16.37 -15.71
N LEU A 206 -15.41 -15.83 -16.18
CA LEU A 206 -16.39 -15.13 -15.38
C LEU A 206 -17.13 -16.15 -14.51
N SER A 207 -16.87 -16.11 -13.21
CA SER A 207 -17.51 -16.96 -12.20
C SER A 207 -17.69 -16.17 -10.91
N ALA A 208 -18.69 -16.52 -10.11
CA ALA A 208 -18.99 -15.82 -8.86
C ALA A 208 -17.79 -15.80 -7.90
N GLY A 209 -17.07 -16.93 -7.77
CA GLY A 209 -15.89 -17.03 -6.92
C GLY A 209 -14.74 -16.12 -7.36
N ARG A 210 -14.44 -16.04 -8.67
CA ARG A 210 -13.36 -15.16 -9.17
C ARG A 210 -13.75 -13.68 -9.10
N LEU A 211 -15.02 -13.38 -9.32
CA LEU A 211 -15.57 -12.04 -9.12
C LEU A 211 -15.46 -11.62 -7.67
N ALA A 212 -15.86 -12.48 -6.73
CA ALA A 212 -15.73 -12.24 -5.30
C ALA A 212 -14.26 -12.01 -4.91
N LEU A 213 -13.33 -12.85 -5.37
CA LEU A 213 -11.90 -12.68 -5.10
C LEU A 213 -11.34 -11.37 -5.66
N ALA A 214 -11.71 -10.99 -6.90
CA ALA A 214 -11.27 -9.73 -7.49
C ALA A 214 -11.86 -8.51 -6.78
N GLY A 215 -13.15 -8.57 -6.43
CA GLY A 215 -13.86 -7.54 -5.67
C GLY A 215 -13.31 -7.38 -4.25
N LEU A 216 -13.03 -8.48 -3.55
CA LEU A 216 -12.44 -8.46 -2.22
C LEU A 216 -11.01 -7.89 -2.27
N ALA A 217 -10.17 -8.34 -3.21
CA ALA A 217 -8.81 -7.81 -3.34
C ALA A 217 -8.80 -6.29 -3.63
N ALA A 218 -9.67 -5.83 -4.55
CA ALA A 218 -9.80 -4.41 -4.86
C ALA A 218 -10.35 -3.62 -3.67
N GLY A 219 -11.38 -4.14 -2.99
CA GLY A 219 -11.94 -3.56 -1.77
C GLY A 219 -10.92 -3.42 -0.65
N LEU A 220 -10.09 -4.44 -0.40
CA LEU A 220 -9.02 -4.40 0.59
C LEU A 220 -7.95 -3.36 0.21
N ALA A 221 -7.66 -3.18 -1.08
CA ALA A 221 -6.78 -2.12 -1.55
C ALA A 221 -7.36 -0.72 -1.26
N PHE A 222 -8.63 -0.49 -1.61
CA PHE A 222 -9.33 0.78 -1.32
C PHE A 222 -9.46 1.05 0.18
N ALA A 223 -9.64 0.01 1.00
CA ALA A 223 -9.66 0.10 2.45
C ALA A 223 -8.27 0.26 3.08
N THR A 224 -7.18 0.20 2.29
CA THR A 224 -5.79 0.35 2.77
C THR A 224 -5.21 1.75 2.51
N LYS A 225 -5.30 2.26 1.27
CA LYS A 225 -4.64 3.51 0.88
C LYS A 225 -5.36 4.17 -0.30
N PHE A 226 -5.53 5.49 -0.28
CA PHE A 226 -6.20 6.21 -1.37
C PHE A 226 -5.48 6.15 -2.72
N SER A 227 -4.18 5.82 -2.75
CA SER A 227 -3.46 5.53 -3.99
C SER A 227 -4.03 4.30 -4.74
N ALA A 228 -4.85 3.47 -4.09
CA ALA A 228 -5.64 2.42 -4.74
C ALA A 228 -6.56 2.96 -5.84
N VAL A 229 -6.84 4.27 -5.90
CA VAL A 229 -7.55 4.91 -7.02
C VAL A 229 -6.92 4.59 -8.38
N LEU A 230 -5.61 4.30 -8.42
CA LEU A 230 -4.92 3.83 -9.62
C LEU A 230 -5.43 2.48 -10.14
N LEU A 231 -6.11 1.68 -9.31
CA LEU A 231 -6.78 0.46 -9.78
C LEU A 231 -7.88 0.77 -10.79
N LEU A 232 -8.53 1.94 -10.74
CA LEU A 232 -9.57 2.29 -11.70
C LEU A 232 -9.06 2.31 -13.16
N PRO A 233 -8.02 3.11 -13.51
CA PRO A 233 -7.45 3.07 -14.86
C PRO A 233 -6.74 1.75 -15.16
N ILE A 234 -6.11 1.10 -14.16
CA ILE A 234 -5.44 -0.19 -14.37
C ILE A 234 -6.44 -1.28 -14.76
N LEU A 235 -7.50 -1.50 -13.97
CA LEU A 235 -8.49 -2.53 -14.23
C LEU A 235 -9.31 -2.22 -15.49
N THR A 236 -9.58 -0.94 -15.77
CA THR A 236 -10.22 -0.53 -17.04
C THR A 236 -9.32 -0.83 -18.23
N GLY A 237 -8.03 -0.50 -18.16
CA GLY A 237 -7.08 -0.82 -19.21
C GLY A 237 -6.94 -2.34 -19.43
N LEU A 238 -6.88 -3.12 -18.35
CA LEU A 238 -6.87 -4.59 -18.43
C LEU A 238 -8.17 -5.17 -18.98
N ALA A 239 -9.32 -4.56 -18.66
CA ALA A 239 -10.61 -4.91 -19.24
C ALA A 239 -10.60 -4.72 -20.76
N LEU A 240 -10.09 -3.58 -21.25
CA LEU A 240 -9.93 -3.32 -22.68
C LEU A 240 -9.00 -4.36 -23.33
N VAL A 241 -7.85 -4.64 -22.70
CA VAL A 241 -6.95 -5.72 -23.17
C VAL A 241 -7.69 -7.05 -23.25
N ALA A 242 -8.52 -7.40 -22.27
CA ALA A 242 -9.30 -8.65 -22.26
C ALA A 242 -10.37 -8.70 -23.37
N VAL A 243 -10.98 -7.56 -23.74
CA VAL A 243 -11.94 -7.46 -24.85
C VAL A 243 -11.26 -7.73 -26.19
N PHE A 244 -10.09 -7.12 -26.42
CA PHE A 244 -9.37 -7.19 -27.70
C PHE A 244 -8.43 -8.39 -27.83
N ALA A 245 -8.12 -9.09 -26.72
CA ALA A 245 -7.26 -10.26 -26.76
C ALA A 245 -7.90 -11.41 -27.56
N PRO A 246 -7.13 -12.15 -28.37
CA PRO A 246 -7.64 -13.27 -29.17
C PRO A 246 -8.01 -14.51 -28.33
N GLY A 247 -7.76 -14.50 -27.01
CA GLY A 247 -8.03 -15.64 -26.13
C GLY A 247 -9.53 -15.87 -25.87
N PRO A 248 -9.92 -17.11 -25.55
CA PRO A 248 -11.31 -17.42 -25.19
C PRO A 248 -11.66 -16.76 -23.85
N MET A 249 -12.78 -16.03 -23.84
CA MET A 249 -13.43 -15.56 -22.63
C MET A 249 -14.65 -16.42 -22.38
N SER A 250 -14.78 -16.93 -21.17
CA SER A 250 -15.85 -17.87 -20.85
C SER A 250 -16.67 -17.44 -19.64
N LEU A 251 -17.96 -17.70 -19.69
CA LEU A 251 -18.89 -17.50 -18.61
C LEU A 251 -19.24 -18.85 -17.98
N ALA A 252 -18.97 -18.96 -16.69
CA ALA A 252 -19.25 -20.13 -15.87
C ALA A 252 -20.21 -19.71 -14.75
N LEU A 253 -21.51 -19.80 -15.05
CA LEU A 253 -22.58 -19.57 -14.09
C LEU A 253 -22.90 -20.89 -13.36
N PRO A 254 -23.22 -20.86 -12.05
CA PRO A 254 -23.65 -22.05 -11.33
C PRO A 254 -24.84 -22.72 -12.05
N GLY A 255 -24.76 -24.04 -12.26
CA GLY A 255 -25.84 -24.83 -12.87
C GLY A 255 -26.02 -24.65 -14.38
N ARG A 256 -25.15 -23.92 -15.09
CA ARG A 256 -25.19 -23.78 -16.56
C ARG A 256 -23.90 -24.24 -17.22
N ALA A 257 -24.02 -24.74 -18.45
CA ALA A 257 -22.86 -25.08 -19.28
C ALA A 257 -21.98 -23.83 -19.53
N ARG A 258 -20.68 -24.04 -19.61
CA ARG A 258 -19.71 -22.97 -19.89
C ARG A 258 -20.00 -22.37 -21.26
N ARG A 259 -20.29 -21.07 -21.30
CA ARG A 259 -20.56 -20.34 -22.54
C ARG A 259 -19.36 -19.50 -22.94
N GLU A 260 -18.87 -19.66 -24.16
CA GLU A 260 -17.82 -18.80 -24.70
C GLU A 260 -18.39 -17.50 -25.26
N LEU A 261 -17.71 -16.37 -24.98
CA LEU A 261 -18.05 -15.07 -25.51
C LEU A 261 -17.17 -14.76 -26.72
N ALA A 262 -17.72 -14.95 -27.91
CA ALA A 262 -17.02 -14.67 -29.16
C ALA A 262 -17.13 -13.19 -29.60
N GLY A 263 -18.28 -12.55 -29.41
CA GLY A 263 -18.54 -11.19 -29.87
C GLY A 263 -17.88 -10.10 -29.03
N ARG A 264 -17.28 -9.09 -29.68
CA ARG A 264 -16.64 -7.94 -29.00
C ARG A 264 -17.60 -7.17 -28.11
N GLY A 265 -18.84 -6.93 -28.57
CA GLY A 265 -19.88 -6.28 -27.76
C GLY A 265 -20.26 -7.09 -26.52
N ALA A 266 -20.37 -8.40 -26.65
CA ALA A 266 -20.64 -9.29 -25.51
C ALA A 266 -19.48 -9.29 -24.50
N ARG A 267 -18.22 -9.29 -24.98
CA ARG A 267 -17.03 -9.16 -24.12
C ARG A 267 -16.98 -7.81 -23.40
N LEU A 268 -17.28 -6.72 -24.11
CA LEU A 268 -17.34 -5.38 -23.53
C LEU A 268 -18.40 -5.29 -22.44
N GLY A 269 -19.62 -5.75 -22.71
CA GLY A 269 -20.70 -5.80 -21.73
C GLY A 269 -20.35 -6.66 -20.52
N ALA A 270 -19.71 -7.82 -20.74
CA ALA A 270 -19.27 -8.69 -19.65
C ALA A 270 -18.15 -8.07 -18.80
N MET A 271 -17.20 -7.36 -19.41
CA MET A 271 -16.15 -6.64 -18.68
C MET A 271 -16.70 -5.43 -17.92
N ALA A 272 -17.62 -4.68 -18.50
CA ALA A 272 -18.32 -3.59 -17.82
C ALA A 272 -19.09 -4.13 -16.59
N ALA A 273 -19.87 -5.21 -16.77
CA ALA A 273 -20.57 -5.87 -15.67
C ALA A 273 -19.62 -6.39 -14.59
N LEU A 274 -18.46 -6.96 -14.97
CA LEU A 274 -17.44 -7.40 -14.02
C LEU A 274 -16.87 -6.22 -13.21
N LEU A 275 -16.54 -5.10 -13.86
CA LEU A 275 -16.02 -3.91 -13.18
C LEU A 275 -17.05 -3.31 -12.21
N VAL A 276 -18.32 -3.22 -12.62
CA VAL A 276 -19.42 -2.77 -11.74
C VAL A 276 -19.56 -3.69 -10.53
N ALA A 277 -19.54 -5.00 -10.73
CA ALA A 277 -19.65 -5.96 -9.65
C ALA A 277 -18.43 -5.93 -8.70
N ILE A 278 -17.22 -5.78 -9.23
CA ILE A 278 -16.00 -5.54 -8.44
C ILE A 278 -16.15 -4.26 -7.62
N GLY A 279 -16.70 -3.19 -8.21
CA GLY A 279 -16.98 -1.93 -7.53
C GLY A 279 -17.96 -2.11 -6.38
N ALA A 280 -19.06 -2.84 -6.58
CA ALA A 280 -20.05 -3.13 -5.55
C ALA A 280 -19.46 -3.93 -4.37
N VAL A 281 -18.70 -4.99 -4.66
CA VAL A 281 -18.00 -5.75 -3.60
C VAL A 281 -16.97 -4.89 -2.89
N SER A 282 -16.21 -4.08 -3.63
CA SER A 282 -15.21 -3.17 -3.05
C SER A 282 -15.86 -2.16 -2.12
N LEU A 283 -17.03 -1.64 -2.49
CA LEU A 283 -17.81 -0.72 -1.67
C LEU A 283 -18.23 -1.38 -0.34
N ALA A 284 -18.72 -2.61 -0.39
CA ALA A 284 -19.08 -3.36 0.80
C ALA A 284 -17.87 -3.59 1.72
N VAL A 285 -16.69 -3.88 1.17
CA VAL A 285 -15.45 -4.03 1.95
C VAL A 285 -15.02 -2.71 2.58
N VAL A 286 -15.13 -1.60 1.85
CA VAL A 286 -14.86 -0.26 2.41
C VAL A 286 -15.79 -0.01 3.60
N TRP A 287 -17.10 -0.17 3.44
CA TRP A 287 -18.04 -0.02 4.56
C TRP A 287 -17.74 -0.95 5.74
N ALA A 288 -17.41 -2.21 5.47
CA ALA A 288 -17.03 -3.16 6.52
C ALA A 288 -15.77 -2.69 7.28
N SER A 289 -14.81 -2.07 6.60
CA SER A 289 -13.59 -1.56 7.23
C SER A 289 -13.83 -0.37 8.18
N TYR A 290 -14.94 0.35 7.99
CA TYR A 290 -15.43 1.41 8.90
C TYR A 290 -16.49 0.89 9.90
N GLY A 291 -16.70 -0.43 9.98
CA GLY A 291 -17.70 -1.04 10.86
C GLY A 291 -19.14 -0.65 10.51
N PHE A 292 -19.42 -0.39 9.24
CA PHE A 292 -20.70 0.12 8.73
C PHE A 292 -21.14 1.46 9.36
N ARG A 293 -20.18 2.28 9.79
CA ARG A 293 -20.41 3.63 10.31
C ARG A 293 -19.99 4.67 9.27
N SER A 294 -20.83 5.67 9.09
CA SER A 294 -20.54 6.81 8.21
C SER A 294 -19.67 7.90 8.86
N PRO A 295 -20.01 8.43 10.06
CA PRO A 295 -19.35 9.61 10.62
C PRO A 295 -17.90 9.32 11.03
N LEU A 296 -17.09 10.37 11.11
CA LEU A 296 -15.70 10.25 11.56
C LEU A 296 -15.63 9.93 13.04
N SER A 297 -16.50 10.54 13.85
CA SER A 297 -16.53 10.43 15.29
C SER A 297 -17.94 10.05 15.77
N PRO A 298 -18.07 9.16 16.77
CA PRO A 298 -19.35 8.92 17.43
C PRO A 298 -19.80 10.12 18.30
N ASP A 299 -18.88 11.00 18.67
CA ASP A 299 -19.16 12.25 19.40
C ASP A 299 -19.69 13.34 18.44
N PRO A 300 -20.95 13.79 18.58
CA PRO A 300 -21.56 14.80 17.71
C PRO A 300 -20.89 16.17 17.79
N GLY A 301 -20.35 16.54 18.96
CA GLY A 301 -19.65 17.81 19.15
C GLY A 301 -18.38 17.85 18.32
N VAL A 302 -17.63 16.75 18.30
CA VAL A 302 -16.42 16.62 17.49
C VAL A 302 -16.75 16.49 16.01
N GLU A 303 -17.82 15.76 15.68
CA GLU A 303 -18.27 15.59 14.30
C GLU A 303 -18.64 16.94 13.67
N SER A 304 -19.42 17.76 14.39
CA SER A 304 -19.81 19.09 13.93
C SER A 304 -18.64 20.07 13.78
N ALA A 305 -17.53 19.82 14.51
CA ALA A 305 -16.31 20.60 14.43
C ALA A 305 -15.41 20.22 13.24
N PHE A 306 -15.78 19.25 12.39
CA PHE A 306 -15.06 19.00 11.14
C PHE A 306 -15.44 20.02 10.07
N GLU A 307 -14.49 20.91 9.77
CA GLU A 307 -14.67 21.95 8.76
C GLU A 307 -14.55 21.38 7.34
N TRP A 308 -15.66 20.90 6.78
CA TRP A 308 -15.75 20.40 5.40
C TRP A 308 -15.28 21.41 4.36
N SER A 309 -15.54 22.70 4.59
CA SER A 309 -15.07 23.80 3.74
C SER A 309 -13.54 23.83 3.59
N ARG A 310 -12.79 23.34 4.58
CA ARG A 310 -11.32 23.27 4.48
C ARG A 310 -10.83 22.15 3.60
N VAL A 311 -11.60 21.07 3.41
CA VAL A 311 -11.18 19.91 2.60
C VAL A 311 -11.83 19.88 1.22
N GLU A 312 -12.91 20.64 1.01
CA GLU A 312 -13.55 20.74 -0.29
C GLU A 312 -12.57 21.26 -1.36
N PRO A 313 -12.58 20.68 -2.57
CA PRO A 313 -11.72 21.09 -3.66
C PRO A 313 -12.22 22.41 -4.27
N ASP A 314 -11.28 23.26 -4.68
CA ASP A 314 -11.59 24.57 -5.27
C ASP A 314 -11.84 24.49 -6.79
N GLY A 315 -11.54 23.35 -7.42
CA GLY A 315 -11.67 23.14 -8.86
C GLY A 315 -13.11 23.12 -9.36
N ALA A 316 -13.37 23.77 -10.50
CA ALA A 316 -14.69 23.90 -11.11
C ALA A 316 -15.37 22.57 -11.44
N LEU A 317 -14.60 21.52 -11.72
CA LEU A 317 -15.10 20.16 -11.97
C LEU A 317 -15.05 19.26 -10.72
N GLU A 318 -14.01 19.43 -9.89
CA GLU A 318 -13.79 18.57 -8.72
C GLU A 318 -14.83 18.83 -7.62
N ARG A 319 -15.21 20.09 -7.44
CA ARG A 319 -16.20 20.52 -6.44
C ARG A 319 -17.59 19.91 -6.65
N PRO A 320 -18.25 20.03 -7.82
CA PRO A 320 -19.56 19.39 -8.03
C PRO A 320 -19.48 17.87 -7.93
N VAL A 321 -18.39 17.24 -8.37
CA VAL A 321 -18.18 15.79 -8.22
C VAL A 321 -18.06 15.39 -6.75
N ALA A 322 -17.29 16.13 -5.94
CA ALA A 322 -17.17 15.88 -4.51
C ALA A 322 -18.52 16.02 -3.79
N HIS A 323 -19.31 17.05 -4.14
CA HIS A 323 -20.67 17.22 -3.61
C HIS A 323 -21.60 16.08 -4.02
N LEU A 324 -21.56 15.63 -5.28
CA LEU A 324 -22.38 14.51 -5.75
C LEU A 324 -22.02 13.21 -5.04
N VAL A 325 -20.72 12.91 -4.90
CA VAL A 325 -20.25 11.71 -4.19
C VAL A 325 -20.71 11.74 -2.73
N ARG A 326 -20.57 12.88 -2.06
CA ARG A 326 -21.04 13.05 -0.68
C ARG A 326 -22.56 12.90 -0.57
N ALA A 327 -23.33 13.56 -1.45
CA ALA A 327 -24.78 13.52 -1.47
C ALA A 327 -25.34 12.13 -1.79
N SER A 328 -24.59 11.31 -2.54
CA SER A 328 -25.00 9.94 -2.88
C SER A 328 -25.12 9.01 -1.67
N GLY A 329 -24.41 9.32 -0.57
CA GLY A 329 -24.33 8.45 0.61
C GLY A 329 -23.73 7.07 0.33
N MET A 330 -23.14 6.84 -0.85
CA MET A 330 -22.64 5.53 -1.25
C MET A 330 -21.37 5.14 -0.49
N LEU A 331 -20.56 6.11 -0.07
CA LEU A 331 -19.33 5.92 0.68
C LEU A 331 -19.49 6.47 2.11
N PRO A 332 -18.78 5.90 3.11
CA PRO A 332 -18.73 6.49 4.45
C PRO A 332 -18.24 7.93 4.40
N GLU A 333 -18.86 8.84 5.16
CA GLU A 333 -18.42 10.23 5.24
C GLU A 333 -16.96 10.34 5.67
N SER A 334 -16.51 9.48 6.58
CA SER A 334 -15.12 9.36 6.99
C SER A 334 -14.16 9.02 5.85
N PHE A 335 -14.57 8.16 4.91
CA PHE A 335 -13.79 7.86 3.71
C PHE A 335 -13.72 9.06 2.77
N VAL A 336 -14.87 9.71 2.52
CA VAL A 336 -14.95 10.88 1.63
C VAL A 336 -14.13 12.04 2.19
N PHE A 337 -14.29 12.36 3.48
CA PHE A 337 -13.51 13.39 4.16
C PHE A 337 -12.01 13.11 4.07
N GLY A 338 -11.61 11.87 4.36
CA GLY A 338 -10.23 11.42 4.27
C GLY A 338 -9.63 11.58 2.87
N PHE A 339 -10.39 11.19 1.84
CA PHE A 339 -9.97 11.29 0.44
C PHE A 339 -9.79 12.75 0.01
N LEU A 340 -10.76 13.61 0.32
CA LEU A 340 -10.69 15.04 0.01
C LEU A 340 -9.52 15.72 0.75
N ARG A 341 -9.33 15.38 2.03
CA ARG A 341 -8.20 15.87 2.81
C ARG A 341 -6.86 15.43 2.22
N PHE A 342 -6.72 14.16 1.83
CA PHE A 342 -5.53 13.65 1.14
C PHE A 342 -5.29 14.38 -0.19
N PHE A 343 -6.33 14.56 -0.99
CA PHE A 343 -6.24 15.22 -2.29
C PHE A 343 -5.79 16.67 -2.15
N LYS A 344 -6.36 17.42 -1.19
CA LYS A 344 -5.98 18.80 -0.90
C LYS A 344 -4.58 18.93 -0.29
N HIS A 345 -4.19 18.02 0.62
CA HIS A 345 -2.85 18.02 1.22
C HIS A 345 -1.75 17.38 0.34
N SER A 346 -2.10 17.03 -0.90
CA SER A 346 -1.15 16.71 -1.97
C SER A 346 -0.50 17.98 -2.57
N GLU A 347 -0.54 19.09 -1.84
CA GLU A 347 0.12 20.35 -2.17
C GLU A 347 1.65 20.22 -2.25
N PRO A 348 2.32 21.12 -3.01
CA PRO A 348 3.76 21.10 -3.21
C PRO A 348 4.50 21.23 -1.87
N ARG A 349 5.34 20.24 -1.55
CA ARG A 349 6.18 20.23 -0.35
C ARG A 349 7.64 20.44 -0.73
N PRO A 350 8.46 21.06 0.13
CA PRO A 350 9.90 21.13 -0.10
C PRO A 350 10.48 19.72 -0.26
N ALA A 351 11.03 19.46 -1.44
CA ALA A 351 11.68 18.20 -1.79
C ALA A 351 13.15 18.44 -2.12
N PHE A 352 14.00 17.48 -1.81
CA PHE A 352 15.44 17.51 -2.04
C PHE A 352 15.88 16.48 -3.09
N LEU A 353 16.57 16.89 -4.16
CA LEU A 353 17.12 15.96 -5.14
C LEU A 353 18.46 16.48 -5.66
N LEU A 354 19.50 15.63 -5.62
CA LEU A 354 20.84 15.91 -6.18
C LEU A 354 21.40 17.28 -5.76
N GLY A 355 21.32 17.61 -4.47
CA GLY A 355 21.85 18.87 -3.92
C GLY A 355 20.93 20.09 -4.07
N ARG A 356 19.74 19.94 -4.65
CA ARG A 356 18.78 21.03 -4.87
C ARG A 356 17.54 20.83 -4.01
N VAL A 357 16.95 21.93 -3.55
CA VAL A 357 15.63 21.94 -2.88
C VAL A 357 14.63 22.63 -3.81
N SER A 358 13.45 22.02 -3.99
CA SER A 358 12.37 22.56 -4.81
C SER A 358 11.03 22.32 -4.11
N SER A 359 10.18 23.34 -4.06
CA SER A 359 8.78 23.19 -3.63
C SER A 359 7.91 22.62 -4.74
N ALA A 360 8.22 22.90 -6.02
CA ALA A 360 7.49 22.38 -7.18
C ALA A 360 7.90 20.95 -7.56
N GLY A 361 9.10 20.53 -7.15
CA GLY A 361 9.62 19.20 -7.43
C GLY A 361 10.25 19.01 -8.82
N TRP A 362 10.50 17.75 -9.22
CA TRP A 362 11.03 17.31 -10.52
C TRP A 362 10.25 16.12 -11.07
N TRP A 363 9.97 16.10 -12.37
CA TRP A 363 9.33 14.96 -13.04
C TRP A 363 10.21 13.69 -13.00
N TYR A 364 11.54 13.86 -12.98
CA TYR A 364 12.51 12.77 -12.98
C TYR A 364 12.87 12.26 -11.58
N PHE A 365 12.22 12.76 -10.53
CA PHE A 365 12.47 12.35 -9.15
C PHE A 365 12.27 10.84 -8.94
N PHE A 366 11.12 10.30 -9.36
CA PHE A 366 10.83 8.87 -9.20
C PHE A 366 11.72 7.96 -10.05
N PRO A 367 11.98 8.25 -11.34
CA PRO A 367 12.98 7.51 -12.11
C PRO A 367 14.37 7.49 -11.47
N VAL A 368 14.87 8.64 -11.00
CA VAL A 368 16.20 8.72 -10.36
C VAL A 368 16.20 7.97 -9.03
N THR A 369 15.19 8.14 -8.19
CA THR A 369 15.11 7.43 -6.90
C THR A 369 14.93 5.93 -7.08
N PHE A 370 14.22 5.47 -8.11
CA PHE A 370 14.15 4.06 -8.47
C PHE A 370 15.55 3.50 -8.78
N LEU A 371 16.33 4.18 -9.63
CA LEU A 371 17.69 3.73 -9.97
C LEU A 371 18.65 3.76 -8.77
N LEU A 372 18.52 4.75 -7.89
CA LEU A 372 19.39 4.90 -6.72
C LEU A 372 19.02 3.96 -5.57
N LYS A 373 17.74 3.62 -5.40
CA LYS A 373 17.24 2.79 -4.29
C LYS A 373 17.13 1.31 -4.65
N THR A 374 17.05 0.98 -5.94
CA THR A 374 16.99 -0.42 -6.39
C THR A 374 18.39 -1.03 -6.37
N PRO A 375 18.60 -2.22 -5.77
CA PRO A 375 19.90 -2.89 -5.80
C PRO A 375 20.44 -3.10 -7.22
N VAL A 376 21.73 -2.82 -7.42
CA VAL A 376 22.42 -3.01 -8.70
C VAL A 376 22.19 -4.40 -9.31
N PRO A 377 22.24 -5.52 -8.55
CA PRO A 377 21.93 -6.83 -9.12
C PRO A 377 20.52 -6.93 -9.71
N LEU A 378 19.53 -6.32 -9.08
CA LEU A 378 18.14 -6.32 -9.59
C LEU A 378 18.02 -5.45 -10.85
N LEU A 379 18.71 -4.31 -10.91
CA LEU A 379 18.77 -3.48 -12.11
C LEU A 379 19.41 -4.21 -13.29
N VAL A 380 20.51 -4.94 -13.05
CA VAL A 380 21.16 -5.77 -14.06
C VAL A 380 20.21 -6.87 -14.57
N LEU A 381 19.52 -7.57 -13.66
CA LEU A 381 18.53 -8.58 -14.03
C LEU A 381 17.34 -8.00 -14.83
N LEU A 382 16.86 -6.81 -14.48
CA LEU A 382 15.84 -6.10 -15.25
C LEU A 382 16.35 -5.74 -16.65
N GLY A 383 17.60 -5.28 -16.77
CA GLY A 383 18.25 -5.01 -18.05
C GLY A 383 18.36 -6.27 -18.92
N ILE A 384 18.79 -7.40 -18.34
CA ILE A 384 18.85 -8.69 -19.03
C ILE A 384 17.44 -9.13 -19.47
N ALA A 385 16.44 -9.01 -18.60
CA ALA A 385 15.06 -9.36 -18.92
C ALA A 385 14.51 -8.53 -20.08
N LEU A 386 14.84 -7.24 -20.15
CA LEU A 386 14.42 -6.36 -21.24
C LEU A 386 15.15 -6.66 -22.55
N ALA A 387 16.47 -6.90 -22.49
CA ALA A 387 17.31 -7.23 -23.64
C ALA A 387 16.96 -8.59 -24.26
N THR A 388 16.54 -9.56 -23.45
CA THR A 388 16.17 -10.91 -23.91
C THR A 388 14.69 -11.05 -24.26
N ARG A 389 13.86 -10.02 -24.00
CA ARG A 389 12.40 -10.05 -24.21
C ARG A 389 11.98 -10.50 -25.61
N ARG A 390 12.60 -9.95 -26.66
CA ARG A 390 12.23 -10.27 -28.06
C ARG A 390 12.49 -11.73 -28.44
N ARG A 391 13.40 -12.41 -27.74
CA ARG A 391 13.76 -13.82 -27.97
C ARG A 391 12.78 -14.79 -27.29
N HIS A 392 11.98 -14.30 -26.35
CA HIS A 392 11.02 -15.07 -25.56
C HIS A 392 9.63 -14.43 -25.61
N ALA A 393 9.22 -13.97 -26.80
CA ALA A 393 7.93 -13.32 -27.01
C ALA A 393 6.79 -14.21 -26.52
N ARG A 394 5.99 -13.69 -25.59
CA ARG A 394 4.83 -14.39 -25.02
C ARG A 394 3.53 -13.89 -25.65
N PRO A 395 2.39 -14.58 -25.40
CA PRO A 395 1.08 -14.05 -25.78
C PRO A 395 0.93 -12.63 -25.23
N GLY A 396 0.60 -11.67 -26.10
CA GLY A 396 0.61 -10.24 -25.75
C GLY A 396 -0.21 -9.89 -24.50
N ARG A 397 -1.32 -10.61 -24.24
CA ARG A 397 -2.14 -10.42 -23.03
C ARG A 397 -1.36 -10.63 -21.74
N ASP A 398 -0.54 -11.68 -21.65
CA ASP A 398 0.17 -12.03 -20.41
C ASP A 398 1.27 -11.00 -20.11
N GLU A 399 1.92 -10.44 -21.14
CA GLU A 399 2.84 -9.33 -20.98
C GLU A 399 2.13 -8.04 -20.59
N LEU A 400 0.98 -7.74 -21.21
CA LEU A 400 0.21 -6.53 -20.91
C LEU A 400 -0.35 -6.55 -19.48
N VAL A 401 -0.76 -7.71 -18.96
CA VAL A 401 -1.18 -7.85 -17.56
C VAL A 401 -0.07 -7.47 -16.58
N LEU A 402 1.19 -7.74 -16.93
CA LEU A 402 2.34 -7.39 -16.10
C LEU A 402 2.76 -5.92 -16.29
N TRP A 403 2.89 -5.47 -17.53
CA TRP A 403 3.51 -4.17 -17.83
C TRP A 403 2.53 -2.99 -17.81
N LEU A 404 1.24 -3.20 -18.09
CA LEU A 404 0.25 -2.11 -18.10
C LEU A 404 0.09 -1.46 -16.71
N PRO A 405 -0.05 -2.21 -15.59
CA PRO A 405 -0.09 -1.61 -14.26
C PRO A 405 1.16 -0.79 -13.94
N VAL A 406 2.34 -1.33 -14.28
CA VAL A 406 3.64 -0.67 -14.07
C VAL A 406 3.73 0.62 -14.88
N ALA A 407 3.32 0.59 -16.15
CA ALA A 407 3.33 1.76 -17.02
C ALA A 407 2.39 2.85 -16.52
N ILE A 408 1.15 2.51 -16.14
CA ILE A 408 0.18 3.48 -15.59
C ILE A 408 0.73 4.10 -14.30
N TYR A 409 1.27 3.29 -13.40
CA TYR A 409 1.88 3.79 -12.16
C TYR A 409 3.05 4.73 -12.45
N ALA A 410 3.96 4.33 -13.35
CA ALA A 410 5.13 5.12 -13.71
C ALA A 410 4.74 6.47 -14.35
N VAL A 411 3.74 6.48 -15.24
CA VAL A 411 3.21 7.71 -15.85
C VAL A 411 2.65 8.63 -14.78
N VAL A 412 1.82 8.12 -13.87
CA VAL A 412 1.25 8.96 -12.80
C VAL A 412 2.34 9.49 -11.88
N ALA A 413 3.34 8.67 -11.52
CA ALA A 413 4.46 9.08 -10.69
C ALA A 413 5.30 10.19 -11.34
N VAL A 414 5.51 10.15 -12.67
CA VAL A 414 6.26 11.18 -13.40
C VAL A 414 5.45 12.48 -13.55
N VAL A 415 4.14 12.37 -13.81
CA VAL A 415 3.26 13.53 -14.02
C VAL A 415 2.97 14.26 -12.71
N ARG A 416 2.72 13.52 -11.63
CA ARG A 416 2.48 14.09 -10.31
C ARG A 416 3.82 14.25 -9.62
N ALA A 417 4.45 15.42 -9.75
CA ALA A 417 5.72 15.78 -9.10
C ALA A 417 5.62 15.90 -7.55
N LEU A 418 4.91 14.97 -6.91
CA LEU A 418 4.75 14.80 -5.47
C LEU A 418 6.04 14.21 -4.90
N ASN A 419 7.00 15.08 -4.68
CA ASN A 419 8.35 14.68 -4.30
C ASN A 419 8.51 14.72 -2.78
N CYS A 420 9.08 13.67 -2.24
CA CYS A 420 9.24 13.49 -0.80
C CYS A 420 10.69 13.13 -0.49
N SER A 421 11.48 14.13 -0.11
CA SER A 421 12.85 13.93 0.33
C SER A 421 13.32 15.13 1.13
N TRP A 422 14.01 14.86 2.22
CA TRP A 422 14.64 15.87 3.05
C TRP A 422 16.14 15.89 2.80
N PRO A 423 16.81 17.06 2.93
CA PRO A 423 18.26 17.10 2.93
C PRO A 423 18.78 16.18 4.04
N PRO A 424 19.91 15.46 3.82
CA PRO A 424 20.61 14.85 4.96
C PRO A 424 20.85 15.96 5.99
N ALA A 425 20.47 15.69 7.25
CA ALA A 425 20.64 16.65 8.33
C ALA A 425 22.06 17.21 8.26
N ALA A 426 22.19 18.51 7.96
CA ALA A 426 23.46 19.19 8.07
C ALA A 426 24.02 18.87 9.46
N PRO A 427 25.33 18.54 9.59
CA PRO A 427 25.91 18.31 10.90
C PRO A 427 25.56 19.54 11.74
N ARG A 428 24.81 19.31 12.83
CA ARG A 428 24.63 20.36 13.84
C ARG A 428 26.04 20.83 14.18
N PRO A 429 26.34 22.14 14.11
CA PRO A 429 27.64 22.59 14.56
C PRO A 429 27.78 22.05 15.99
N GLY A 430 28.82 21.25 16.21
CA GLY A 430 29.19 20.81 17.56
C GLY A 430 29.36 22.03 18.45
N PRO A 431 29.44 21.87 19.79
CA PRO A 431 29.69 22.98 20.69
C PRO A 431 31.14 23.46 20.50
N GLY A 432 31.37 24.20 19.41
CA GLY A 432 32.64 24.75 18.99
C GLY A 432 32.68 26.20 19.39
N ARG A 433 33.26 26.44 20.57
CA ARG A 433 33.94 27.68 20.99
C ARG A 433 33.26 28.97 20.55
N ALA A 434 32.26 29.38 21.31
CA ALA A 434 31.97 30.81 21.45
C ALA A 434 33.25 31.48 21.97
N SER A 435 33.97 32.18 21.10
CA SER A 435 35.00 33.13 21.50
C SER A 435 34.28 34.26 22.22
N MET A 436 34.27 34.17 23.56
CA MET A 436 34.01 35.29 24.46
C MET A 436 34.94 36.45 24.08
N ARG A 437 34.42 37.42 23.33
CA ARG A 437 34.92 38.80 23.43
C ARG A 437 34.28 39.38 24.69
N LEU A 438 35.03 39.33 25.78
CA LEU A 438 34.79 40.11 26.99
C LEU A 438 34.82 41.60 26.65
N GLY A 439 33.66 42.16 26.28
CA GLY A 439 33.39 43.59 26.37
C GLY A 439 32.67 43.84 27.68
N ALA A 440 33.43 44.24 28.71
CA ALA A 440 32.91 44.55 30.03
C ALA A 440 31.85 45.67 29.95
N ARG A 441 30.64 45.39 30.42
CA ARG A 441 29.79 46.36 31.14
C ARG A 441 28.77 45.59 31.98
N ARG A 442 28.96 45.69 33.29
CA ARG A 442 28.07 45.19 34.35
C ARG A 442 26.71 45.89 34.24
N SER A 443 25.63 45.11 34.27
CA SER A 443 24.48 45.41 35.13
C SER A 443 23.63 44.16 35.33
N SER A 444 23.33 43.90 36.60
CA SER A 444 22.56 42.80 37.16
C SER A 444 21.12 42.75 36.67
N TRP A 445 20.63 41.56 36.33
CA TRP A 445 19.19 41.29 36.20
C TRP A 445 18.71 40.58 37.46
N SER A 446 17.98 41.31 38.31
CA SER A 446 17.09 40.74 39.31
C SER A 446 15.73 40.49 38.66
N ALA A 447 15.25 39.25 38.79
CA ALA A 447 13.91 38.84 38.43
C ALA A 447 12.84 39.59 39.24
N CYS A 448 11.71 39.93 38.60
CA CYS A 448 10.43 40.03 39.31
C CYS A 448 9.24 39.84 38.36
N SER A 449 8.28 39.16 38.95
CA SER A 449 6.99 38.63 38.50
C SER A 449 5.84 39.63 38.65
N ALA A 450 4.74 39.35 37.93
CA ALA A 450 3.34 39.69 38.24
C ALA A 450 2.79 41.11 37.91
N PRO A 451 1.44 41.23 37.76
CA PRO A 451 0.78 42.09 36.78
C PRO A 451 0.14 43.36 37.38
N GLY A 452 -0.06 44.38 36.54
CA GLY A 452 -0.94 45.51 36.82
C GLY A 452 -0.24 46.87 36.89
N THR A 453 -0.17 47.56 35.75
CA THR A 453 -0.08 49.04 35.68
C THR A 453 -0.34 49.49 34.25
N ARG A 454 -1.38 50.30 34.04
CA ARG A 454 -1.53 51.13 32.84
C ARG A 454 -0.59 52.32 32.96
N CYS A 455 0.21 52.60 31.93
CA CYS A 455 0.56 53.99 31.61
C CYS A 455 0.98 54.20 30.14
N ARG A 456 0.09 54.89 29.43
CA ARG A 456 0.21 55.87 28.34
C ARG A 456 1.17 55.65 27.15
N ARG A 457 0.51 55.67 25.98
CA ARG A 457 0.97 56.11 24.65
C ARG A 457 2.00 57.25 24.70
N ARG A 458 3.10 57.08 23.97
CA ARG A 458 3.76 58.17 23.23
C ARG A 458 3.92 57.76 21.78
N SER A 459 3.28 58.55 20.93
CA SER A 459 3.39 58.58 19.47
C SER A 459 4.65 59.33 19.07
N SER A 460 5.43 58.78 18.13
CA SER A 460 6.11 59.59 17.12
C SER A 460 6.65 58.73 15.97
N THR A 461 6.20 59.10 14.77
CA THR A 461 6.96 59.18 13.50
C THR A 461 7.33 57.90 12.72
N ARG A 462 6.53 57.70 11.66
CA ARG A 462 6.90 57.33 10.27
C ARG A 462 8.40 57.40 9.97
N THR A 463 8.95 56.39 9.28
CA THR A 463 9.28 56.40 7.84
C THR A 463 9.72 55.02 7.31
N THR A 464 9.06 54.59 6.24
CA THR A 464 9.54 53.88 5.02
C THR A 464 10.66 52.82 5.10
N TRP A 465 10.31 51.60 4.67
CA TRP A 465 11.22 50.56 4.19
C TRP A 465 11.29 50.58 2.65
N PRO A 466 12.48 50.46 2.02
CA PRO A 466 12.58 50.17 0.60
C PRO A 466 12.65 48.66 0.33
N THR A 467 11.93 48.27 -0.74
CA THR A 467 12.05 47.11 -1.65
C THR A 467 12.67 45.80 -1.17
#